data_AF-A0A961FC50-F1
#
_entry.id   AF-A0A961FC50-F1
#
_cell.length_a   1.000
_cell.length_b   1.000
_cell.length_c   1.000
_cell.angle_alpha   90.00
_cell.angle_beta   90.00
_cell.angle_gamma   90.00
#
_symmetry.space_group_name_H-M   'P 1'
#
loop_
_entity.id
_entity.type
_entity.pdbx_description
1 polymer ?
#
loop_
_entity_poly.entity_id
_entity_poly.type
_entity_poly.pdbx_seq_one_letter_code
_entity_poly.pdbx_strand_id
1 'polypeptide(L)' 'GKPWNILGARLGPAWILTSLIFAFSHSLMTLQWWHFAIFFPGLAFGWLREKTGYLSAGILFHALSNTYAQWIFLNYQ' A
#
# COMPACT_ATOMS: atom_id res chain seq x y z
N GLY A 1 18.43 -2.93 9.07
CA GLY A 1 18.13 -1.82 9.99
C GLY A 1 17.07 -0.89 9.39
N LYS A 2 16.54 0.06 10.16
CA LYS A 2 15.58 1.08 9.72
C LYS A 2 16.28 2.45 9.61
N PRO A 3 17.04 2.71 8.54
CA PRO A 3 17.83 3.93 8.40
C PRO A 3 17.00 5.19 8.20
N TRP A 4 15.75 5.07 7.75
CA TRP A 4 14.93 6.22 7.37
C TRP A 4 13.94 6.58 8.47
N ASN A 5 13.78 7.87 8.73
CA ASN A 5 12.71 8.38 9.57
C ASN A 5 11.82 9.29 8.73
N ILE A 6 10.65 8.80 8.36
CA ILE A 6 9.72 9.49 7.46
C ILE A 6 8.44 9.77 8.25
N LEU A 7 8.14 11.06 8.48
CA LEU A 7 6.95 11.51 9.19
C LEU A 7 6.73 10.78 10.55
N GLY A 8 7.83 10.52 11.27
CA GLY A 8 7.80 9.88 12.59
C GLY A 8 7.66 8.34 12.57
N ALA A 9 7.87 7.70 11.42
CA ALA A 9 7.98 6.24 11.28
C ALA A 9 9.40 5.83 10.87
N ARG A 10 9.96 4.81 11.55
CA ARG A 10 11.29 4.28 11.25
C ARG A 10 11.21 3.18 10.19
N LEU A 11 11.61 3.50 8.97
CA LEU A 11 11.49 2.62 7.80
C LEU A 11 12.86 2.14 7.32
N GLY A 12 12.87 1.01 6.63
CA GLY A 12 14.08 0.46 6.04
C GLY A 12 13.84 -0.25 4.72
N PRO A 13 14.89 -0.74 4.05
CA PRO A 13 14.81 -1.23 2.68
C PRO A 13 13.76 -2.32 2.44
N ALA A 14 13.51 -3.16 3.46
CA ALA A 14 12.48 -4.18 3.42
C ALA A 14 11.08 -3.61 3.12
N TRP A 15 10.76 -2.41 3.60
CA TRP A 15 9.48 -1.74 3.34
C TRP A 15 9.24 -1.46 1.85
N ILE A 16 10.28 -1.00 1.15
CA ILE A 16 10.22 -0.75 -0.29
C ILE A 16 10.14 -2.09 -1.02
N LEU A 17 10.98 -3.05 -0.65
CA LEU A 17 11.02 -4.37 -1.29
C LEU A 17 9.69 -5.12 -1.16
N THR A 18 9.07 -5.13 0.03
CA THR A 18 7.76 -5.77 0.22
C THR A 18 6.67 -5.07 -0.58
N SER A 19 6.73 -3.74 -0.68
CA SER A 19 5.77 -2.96 -1.48
C SER A 19 5.93 -3.22 -2.98
N LEU A 20 7.18 -3.38 -3.47
CA LEU A 20 7.48 -3.76 -4.85
C LEU A 20 6.97 -5.17 -5.17
N ILE A 21 7.26 -6.14 -4.31
CA ILE A 21 6.79 -7.53 -4.48
C ILE A 21 5.26 -7.55 -4.49
N PHE A 22 4.61 -6.85 -3.57
CA PHE A 22 3.16 -6.73 -3.52
C PHE A 22 2.56 -6.17 -4.82
N ALA A 23 3.08 -5.04 -5.30
CA ALA A 23 2.60 -4.41 -6.53
C ALA A 23 2.81 -5.31 -7.75
N PHE A 24 3.96 -5.99 -7.83
CA PHE A 24 4.28 -6.93 -8.89
C PHE A 24 3.36 -8.15 -8.88
N SER A 25 3.19 -8.81 -7.73
CA SER A 25 2.31 -9.97 -7.59
C SER A 25 0.87 -9.67 -7.98
N HIS A 26 0.35 -8.50 -7.62
CA HIS A 26 -1.00 -8.09 -8.03
C HIS A 26 -1.10 -7.77 -9.51
N SER A 27 -0.09 -7.11 -10.09
CA SER A 27 -0.06 -6.81 -11.52
C SER A 27 -0.05 -8.10 -12.36
N LEU A 28 0.66 -9.13 -11.90
CA LEU A 28 0.63 -10.46 -12.52
C LEU A 28 -0.72 -11.17 -12.38
N MET A 29 -1.44 -10.94 -11.28
CA MET A 29 -2.71 -11.58 -11.01
C MET A 29 -3.86 -10.98 -11.84
N THR A 30 -3.86 -9.65 -12.04
CA THR A 30 -4.92 -8.95 -12.79
C THR A 30 -4.57 -8.68 -14.25
N LEU A 31 -3.30 -8.90 -14.65
CA LEU A 31 -2.77 -8.64 -15.99
C LEU A 31 -3.02 -7.21 -16.49
N GLN A 32 -2.99 -6.24 -15.58
CA GLN A 32 -3.20 -4.83 -15.88
C GLN A 32 -1.98 -4.00 -15.48
N TRP A 33 -1.32 -3.36 -16.45
CA TRP A 33 -0.07 -2.63 -16.21
C TRP A 33 -0.22 -1.48 -15.20
N TRP A 34 -1.38 -0.81 -15.16
CA TRP A 34 -1.65 0.27 -14.22
C TRP A 34 -1.79 -0.20 -12.77
N HIS A 35 -2.01 -1.50 -12.52
CA HIS A 35 -2.05 -2.04 -11.15
C HIS A 35 -0.72 -1.91 -10.43
N PHE A 36 0.40 -1.70 -11.13
CA PHE A 36 1.68 -1.42 -10.48
C PHE A 36 1.63 -0.14 -9.60
N ALA A 37 0.69 0.78 -9.88
CA ALA A 37 0.48 1.97 -9.07
C ALA A 37 0.05 1.65 -7.62
N ILE A 38 -0.45 0.45 -7.33
CA ILE A 38 -0.74 0.03 -5.95
C ILE A 38 0.53 -0.08 -5.08
N PHE A 39 1.72 0.06 -5.67
CA PHE A 39 2.96 0.28 -4.94
C PHE A 39 2.83 1.43 -3.91
N PHE A 40 2.17 2.53 -4.28
CA PHE A 40 2.01 3.69 -3.40
C PHE A 40 1.16 3.39 -2.14
N PRO A 41 -0.06 2.81 -2.24
CA PRO A 41 -0.77 2.33 -1.05
C PRO A 41 -0.03 1.20 -0.33
N GLY A 42 0.74 0.37 -1.04
CA GLY A 42 1.65 -0.61 -0.43
C GLY A 42 2.66 0.02 0.53
N LEU A 43 3.29 1.14 0.11
CA LEU A 43 4.15 1.94 0.96
C LEU A 43 3.39 2.49 2.18
N ALA A 44 2.16 2.96 2.00
CA ALA A 44 1.34 3.45 3.11
C ALA A 44 1.07 2.36 4.16
N PHE A 45 0.84 1.10 3.77
CA PHE A 45 0.62 0.00 4.73
C PHE A 45 1.80 -0.22 5.68
N GLY A 46 3.02 -0.28 5.14
CA GLY A 46 4.21 -0.45 5.96
C GLY A 46 4.49 0.75 6.86
N TRP A 47 4.25 1.97 6.34
CA TRP A 47 4.36 3.21 7.13
C TRP A 47 3.34 3.25 8.28
N LEU A 48 2.06 2.93 8.01
CA LEU A 48 1.00 2.88 9.02
C LEU A 48 1.29 1.85 10.11
N ARG A 49 1.77 0.65 9.72
CA ARG A 49 2.14 -0.39 10.70
C ARG A 49 3.25 0.09 11.61
N GLU A 50 4.29 0.72 11.06
CA GLU A 50 5.39 1.22 11.85
C GLU A 50 4.97 2.39 12.75
N LYS A 51 4.14 3.30 12.22
CA LYS A 51 3.76 4.51 12.95
C LYS A 51 2.80 4.23 14.10
N THR A 52 1.90 3.26 13.91
CA THR A 52 0.83 2.94 14.87
C THR A 52 1.14 1.71 15.72
N GLY A 53 2.01 0.80 15.25
CA GLY A 53 2.23 -0.51 15.84
C GLY A 53 1.18 -1.56 15.45
N TYR A 54 0.05 -1.16 14.84
CA TYR A 54 -1.09 -2.02 14.58
C TYR A 54 -1.24 -2.39 13.10
N LEU A 55 -1.74 -3.62 12.86
CA LEU A 55 -2.14 -4.08 11.52
C LEU A 55 -3.47 -3.48 11.07
N SER A 56 -4.36 -3.19 12.02
CA SER A 56 -5.69 -2.66 11.75
C SER A 56 -5.65 -1.35 10.97
N ALA A 57 -4.65 -0.48 11.21
CA ALA A 57 -4.48 0.75 10.45
C ALA A 57 -4.32 0.49 8.95
N GLY A 58 -3.47 -0.47 8.57
CA GLY A 58 -3.29 -0.86 7.17
C GLY A 58 -4.53 -1.54 6.58
N ILE A 59 -5.21 -2.40 7.35
CA ILE A 59 -6.44 -3.09 6.92
C ILE A 59 -7.55 -2.08 6.63
N LEU A 60 -7.78 -1.12 7.53
CA LEU A 60 -8.79 -0.08 7.34
C LEU A 60 -8.46 0.82 6.16
N PHE A 61 -7.19 1.23 6.02
CA PHE A 61 -6.75 2.03 4.87
C PHE A 61 -6.96 1.29 3.54
N HIS A 62 -6.69 -0.02 3.51
CA HIS A 62 -6.94 -0.86 2.34
C HIS A 62 -8.44 -0.94 2.00
N ALA A 63 -9.29 -1.24 3.00
CA ALA A 63 -10.73 -1.33 2.81
C ALA A 63 -11.33 0.00 2.30
N LEU A 64 -10.89 1.12 2.87
CA LEU A 64 -11.32 2.45 2.44
C LEU A 64 -10.86 2.77 1.01
N SER A 65 -9.61 2.45 0.67
CA SER A 65 -9.07 2.66 -0.69
C SER A 65 -9.86 1.87 -1.73
N ASN A 66 -10.14 0.60 -1.45
CA ASN A 66 -10.91 -0.25 -2.38
C ASN A 66 -12.36 0.22 -2.50
N THR A 67 -12.99 0.61 -1.39
CA THR A 67 -14.37 1.13 -1.41
C THR A 67 -14.43 2.44 -2.21
N TYR A 68 -13.46 3.32 -2.04
CA TYR A 68 -13.38 4.57 -2.79
C TYR A 68 -13.13 4.33 -4.29
N ALA A 69 -12.20 3.45 -4.64
CA ALA A 69 -11.93 3.09 -6.03
C ALA A 69 -13.15 2.45 -6.70
N GLN A 70 -13.83 1.54 -5.99
CA GLN A 70 -15.08 0.93 -6.45
C GLN A 70 -16.17 1.99 -6.63
N TRP A 71 -16.29 2.93 -5.70
CA TRP A 71 -17.26 4.02 -5.82
C TRP A 71 -16.98 4.89 -7.04
N ILE A 72 -15.72 5.28 -7.30
CA ILE A 72 -15.37 6.01 -8.53
C ILE A 72 -15.76 5.20 -9.75
N PHE A 73 -15.37 3.93 -9.80
CA PHE A 73 -15.67 3.06 -10.93
C PHE A 73 -17.18 2.98 -11.22
N LEU A 74 -18.01 2.84 -10.20
CA LEU A 74 -19.46 2.76 -10.37
C LEU A 74 -20.13 4.08 -10.80
N ASN A 75 -19.50 5.24 -10.57
CA ASN A 75 -20.11 6.55 -10.85
C ASN A 75 -19.53 7.26 -12.08
N TYR A 76 -18.38 6.81 -12.59
CA TYR A 76 -17.67 7.44 -13.71
C TYR A 76 -17.38 6.47 -14.86
N GLN A 77 -18.15 5.38 -14.96
CA GLN A 77 -18.21 4.51 -16.14
C GLN A 77 -19.04 5.14 -17.26
#